data_AF-A0AAW4WL61-F1
#
_entry.id   AF-A0AAW4WL61-F1
#
_cell.length_a   1.000
_cell.length_b   1.000
_cell.length_c   1.000
_cell.angle_alpha   90.00
_cell.angle_beta   90.00
_cell.angle_gamma   90.00
#
_symmetry.space_group_name_H-M   'P 1'
#
loop_
_entity.id
_entity.type
_entity.pdbx_description
1 polymer ?
#
loop_
_entity_poly.entity_id
_entity_poly.type
_entity_poly.pdbx_seq_one_letter_code
_entity_poly.pdbx_strand_id
1 'polypeptide(L)'
;MAGYSGFSMSNNAVDAYDNGEKPLSKWSKAEILQEIRIYAKENNINIDMEKLNKVSLPVLRESFLYKTAYHHTSKFYNSTDFYAIDFDTVNEMVDLESVQKLLELTEEEKMLKKQEKKEDSPEMWECAYLVWGGTRAHPKATEQTAIGEVRGNWFYLPEGGKKSIKANGFRFIRQIKEEPTVQAQPIKEQTKQPVNKVTKRVKPRGPKL
;
A
#
# COMPACT_ATOMS: atom_id res chain seq x y z
N MET A 1 -24.95 27.66 18.22
CA MET A 1 -24.82 27.91 19.68
C MET A 1 -23.49 27.32 20.16
N ALA A 2 -22.64 28.07 20.86
CA ALA A 2 -21.38 27.52 21.36
C ALA A 2 -21.65 26.53 22.51
N GLY A 3 -21.23 25.28 22.36
CA GLY A 3 -21.38 24.21 23.35
C GLY A 3 -20.77 22.90 22.85
N TYR A 4 -20.63 21.92 23.74
CA TYR A 4 -20.19 20.57 23.40
C TYR A 4 -21.36 19.58 23.48
N SER A 5 -21.47 18.68 22.51
CA SER A 5 -22.27 17.47 22.59
C SER A 5 -21.43 16.39 23.28
N GLY A 6 -21.78 16.09 24.54
CA GLY A 6 -21.03 15.15 25.39
C GLY A 6 -19.66 15.68 25.83
N PHE A 7 -18.64 14.80 25.90
CA PHE A 7 -17.31 15.11 26.44
C PHE A 7 -16.24 15.49 25.39
N SER A 8 -16.52 15.45 24.08
CA SER A 8 -15.46 15.57 23.07
C SER A 8 -15.87 16.15 21.72
N MET A 9 -17.12 16.54 21.50
CA MET A 9 -17.57 17.03 20.19
C MET A 9 -18.24 18.40 20.35
N SER A 10 -17.80 19.40 19.59
CA SER A 10 -18.47 20.71 19.58
C SER A 10 -19.84 20.60 18.91
N ASN A 11 -20.85 21.35 19.37
CA ASN A 11 -22.16 21.44 18.72
C ASN A 11 -22.01 21.89 17.25
N ASN A 12 -21.03 22.73 16.94
CA ASN A 12 -20.72 23.11 15.56
C ASN A 12 -20.22 21.92 14.71
N ALA A 13 -19.59 20.91 15.30
CA ALA A 13 -19.17 19.71 14.58
C ALA A 13 -20.35 18.76 14.34
N VAL A 14 -21.36 18.77 15.22
CA VAL A 14 -22.63 18.06 15.00
C VAL A 14 -23.43 18.75 13.89
N ASP A 15 -23.56 20.08 13.97
CA ASP A 15 -24.20 20.90 12.93
C ASP A 15 -23.47 20.76 11.57
N ALA A 16 -22.14 20.60 11.57
CA ALA A 16 -21.36 20.33 10.35
C ALA A 16 -21.72 18.98 9.71
N TYR A 17 -21.89 17.92 10.50
CA TYR A 17 -22.39 16.63 9.98
C TYR A 17 -23.80 16.76 9.38
N ASP A 18 -24.67 17.54 10.03
CA ASP A 18 -26.02 17.81 9.54
C ASP A 18 -26.03 18.65 8.25
N ASN A 19 -24.98 19.46 8.02
CA ASN A 19 -24.73 20.19 6.77
C ASN A 19 -23.89 19.40 5.74
N GLY A 20 -23.57 18.13 6.00
CA GLY A 20 -22.78 17.28 5.09
C GLY A 20 -21.27 17.49 5.13
N GLU A 21 -20.76 18.37 6.00
CA GLU A 21 -19.34 18.64 6.18
C GLU A 21 -18.70 17.66 7.16
N LYS A 22 -17.56 17.08 6.78
CA LYS A 22 -16.84 16.13 7.65
C LYS A 22 -15.34 16.08 7.37
N PRO A 23 -14.54 15.56 8.32
CA PRO A 23 -13.12 15.33 8.10
C PRO A 23 -12.85 14.45 6.88
N LEU A 24 -11.73 14.70 6.20
CA LEU A 24 -11.35 13.97 4.97
C LEU A 24 -11.39 12.43 5.14
N SER A 25 -11.00 11.93 6.31
CA SER A 25 -10.99 10.50 6.63
C SER A 25 -12.38 9.86 6.69
N LYS A 26 -13.43 10.66 6.90
CA LYS A 26 -14.82 10.22 7.02
C LYS A 26 -15.56 10.20 5.68
N TRP A 27 -15.02 10.81 4.63
CA TRP A 27 -15.59 10.74 3.28
C TRP A 27 -15.33 9.39 2.63
N SER A 28 -16.37 8.60 2.42
CA SER A 28 -16.27 7.35 1.65
C SER A 28 -16.47 7.59 0.16
N LYS A 29 -15.97 6.67 -0.67
CA LYS A 29 -16.17 6.72 -2.13
C LYS A 29 -17.64 6.70 -2.51
N ALA A 30 -18.43 5.85 -1.85
CA ALA A 30 -19.85 5.70 -2.12
C ALA A 30 -20.62 6.99 -1.84
N GLU A 31 -20.32 7.67 -0.72
CA GLU A 31 -20.94 8.94 -0.38
C GLU A 31 -20.60 10.03 -1.40
N ILE A 32 -19.31 10.20 -1.76
CA ILE A 32 -18.91 11.19 -2.78
C ILE A 32 -19.67 10.96 -4.09
N LEU A 33 -19.69 9.72 -4.58
CA LEU A 33 -20.38 9.38 -5.83
C LEU A 33 -21.90 9.57 -5.74
N GLN A 34 -22.50 9.36 -4.57
CA GLN A 34 -23.93 9.56 -4.35
C GLN A 34 -24.29 11.04 -4.37
N GLU A 35 -23.54 11.89 -3.68
CA GLU A 35 -23.74 13.35 -3.68
C GLU A 35 -23.61 13.93 -5.09
N ILE A 36 -22.54 13.56 -5.81
CA ILE A 36 -22.35 13.96 -7.21
C ILE A 36 -23.52 13.50 -8.08
N ARG A 37 -24.00 12.26 -7.91
CA ARG A 37 -25.13 11.72 -8.68
C ARG A 37 -26.42 12.49 -8.44
N ILE A 38 -26.72 12.83 -7.18
CA ILE A 38 -27.93 13.57 -6.82
C ILE A 38 -27.87 14.96 -7.44
N TYR A 39 -26.77 15.68 -7.21
CA TYR A 39 -26.56 17.03 -7.73
C TYR A 39 -26.59 17.06 -9.28
N ALA A 40 -25.90 16.12 -9.94
CA ALA A 40 -25.89 16.02 -11.39
C ALA A 40 -27.29 15.76 -11.97
N LYS A 41 -28.09 14.92 -11.30
CA LYS A 41 -29.47 14.65 -11.71
C LYS A 41 -30.36 15.88 -11.54
N GLU A 42 -30.22 16.61 -10.44
CA GLU A 42 -31.02 17.82 -10.17
C GLU A 42 -30.69 18.97 -11.12
N ASN A 43 -29.41 19.07 -11.53
CA ASN A 43 -28.92 20.14 -12.41
C ASN A 43 -28.78 19.73 -13.89
N ASN A 44 -29.26 18.53 -14.26
CA ASN A 44 -29.15 17.97 -15.62
C ASN A 44 -27.72 17.93 -16.20
N ILE A 45 -26.75 17.65 -15.34
CA ILE A 45 -25.33 17.52 -15.71
C ILE A 45 -25.08 16.09 -16.18
N ASN A 46 -24.54 15.94 -17.38
CA ASN A 46 -24.24 14.63 -17.94
C ASN A 46 -22.83 14.16 -17.54
N ILE A 47 -22.73 13.45 -16.43
CA ILE A 47 -21.47 12.87 -15.94
C ILE A 47 -21.47 11.35 -16.15
N ASP A 48 -20.39 10.82 -16.70
CA ASP A 48 -20.16 9.38 -16.81
C ASP A 48 -19.85 8.76 -15.44
N MET A 49 -20.92 8.42 -14.71
CA MET A 49 -20.83 7.81 -13.38
C MET A 49 -20.17 6.42 -13.40
N GLU A 50 -20.19 5.69 -14.53
CA GLU A 50 -19.55 4.38 -14.64
C GLU A 50 -18.04 4.50 -14.65
N LYS A 51 -17.50 5.46 -15.41
CA LYS A 51 -16.07 5.79 -15.39
C LYS A 51 -15.67 6.44 -14.09
N LEU A 52 -16.47 7.37 -13.56
CA LEU A 52 -16.18 8.02 -12.28
C LEU A 52 -16.07 7.00 -11.13
N ASN A 53 -16.87 5.94 -11.16
CA ASN A 53 -16.78 4.85 -10.19
C ASN A 53 -15.46 4.03 -10.30
N LYS A 54 -14.67 4.19 -11.36
CA LYS A 54 -13.34 3.54 -11.48
C LYS A 54 -12.20 4.40 -10.89
N VAL A 55 -12.43 5.70 -10.69
CA VAL A 55 -11.48 6.64 -10.09
C VAL A 55 -11.20 6.26 -8.63
N SER A 56 -9.96 6.41 -8.16
CA SER A 56 -9.60 6.05 -6.78
C SER A 56 -10.16 7.05 -5.76
N LEU A 57 -10.36 6.59 -4.52
CA LEU A 57 -10.86 7.45 -3.45
C LEU A 57 -9.94 8.65 -3.15
N PRO A 58 -8.60 8.54 -3.14
CA PRO A 58 -7.73 9.69 -2.98
C PRO A 58 -7.95 10.76 -4.05
N VAL A 59 -8.00 10.36 -5.33
CA VAL A 59 -8.24 11.29 -6.44
C VAL A 59 -9.63 11.92 -6.33
N LEU A 60 -10.67 11.14 -6.03
CA LEU A 60 -12.02 11.69 -5.82
C LEU A 60 -12.07 12.73 -4.69
N ARG A 61 -11.35 12.49 -3.59
CA ARG A 61 -11.28 13.44 -2.47
C ARG A 61 -10.52 14.71 -2.85
N GLU A 62 -9.43 14.59 -3.58
CA GLU A 62 -8.63 15.75 -4.00
C GLU A 62 -9.34 16.59 -5.06
N SER A 63 -10.08 15.94 -5.97
CA SER A 63 -10.75 16.62 -7.07
C SER A 63 -12.12 17.18 -6.70
N PHE A 64 -12.89 16.51 -5.84
CA PHE A 64 -14.28 16.90 -5.56
C PHE A 64 -14.51 17.42 -4.15
N LEU A 65 -13.50 17.48 -3.28
CA LEU A 65 -13.67 18.04 -1.96
C LEU A 65 -12.84 19.30 -1.77
N TYR A 66 -13.48 20.36 -1.30
CA TYR A 66 -12.80 21.58 -0.89
C TYR A 66 -12.88 21.73 0.62
N LYS A 67 -11.88 22.40 1.19
CA LYS A 67 -11.81 22.67 2.62
C LYS A 67 -12.82 23.76 2.98
N THR A 68 -13.79 23.44 3.82
CA THR A 68 -14.82 24.38 4.28
C THR A 68 -14.39 25.09 5.55
N ALA A 69 -13.88 24.33 6.52
CA ALA A 69 -13.65 24.83 7.87
C ALA A 69 -12.45 24.18 8.54
N TYR A 70 -11.96 24.85 9.58
CA TYR A 70 -10.91 24.41 10.46
C TYR A 70 -11.45 24.35 11.89
N HIS A 71 -11.42 23.18 12.51
CA HIS A 71 -11.93 22.99 13.86
C HIS A 71 -10.83 22.50 14.81
N HIS A 72 -10.78 23.09 16.00
CA HIS A 72 -9.99 22.55 17.10
C HIS A 72 -10.65 21.28 17.64
N THR A 73 -9.88 20.21 17.70
CA THR A 73 -10.31 18.85 18.06
C THR A 73 -9.43 18.28 19.19
N SER A 74 -9.28 19.02 20.30
CA SER A 74 -8.98 18.49 21.65
C SER A 74 -8.47 19.61 22.57
N LYS A 75 -8.32 19.27 23.85
CA LYS A 75 -7.61 20.09 24.86
C LYS A 75 -6.13 20.36 24.51
N PHE A 76 -5.51 19.56 23.65
CA PHE A 76 -4.10 19.72 23.24
C PHE A 76 -3.94 20.55 21.97
N TYR A 77 -4.93 21.37 21.62
CA TYR A 77 -4.91 22.20 20.40
C TYR A 77 -4.74 21.41 19.09
N ASN A 78 -5.00 20.10 19.10
CA ASN A 78 -5.12 19.35 17.85
C ASN A 78 -6.20 20.00 16.99
N SER A 79 -6.02 19.92 15.68
CA SER A 79 -6.94 20.51 14.73
C SER A 79 -7.30 19.55 13.62
N THR A 80 -8.48 19.74 13.05
CA THR A 80 -8.99 18.92 11.97
C THR A 80 -9.71 19.78 10.96
N ASP A 81 -9.34 19.58 9.70
CA ASP A 81 -9.97 20.21 8.55
C ASP A 81 -11.26 19.47 8.17
N PHE A 82 -12.30 20.24 7.88
CA PHE A 82 -13.58 19.75 7.38
C PHE A 82 -13.71 20.08 5.89
N TYR A 83 -14.45 19.24 5.19
CA TYR A 83 -14.57 19.25 3.74
C TYR A 83 -16.01 19.02 3.31
N ALA A 84 -16.39 19.63 2.18
CA ALA A 84 -17.65 19.43 1.47
C ALA A 84 -17.40 19.17 -0.02
N ILE A 85 -18.45 18.74 -0.73
CA ILE A 85 -18.40 18.53 -2.18
C ILE A 85 -18.29 19.88 -2.89
N ASP A 86 -17.29 19.99 -3.76
CA ASP A 86 -17.12 21.09 -4.68
C ASP A 86 -18.05 20.91 -5.88
N PHE A 87 -19.25 21.46 -5.78
CA PHE A 87 -20.25 21.38 -6.85
C PHE A 87 -19.87 22.20 -8.08
N ASP A 88 -19.00 23.22 -7.95
CA ASP A 88 -18.49 23.96 -9.10
C ASP A 88 -17.63 23.04 -9.97
N THR A 89 -16.77 22.24 -9.33
CA THR A 89 -16.00 21.21 -10.05
C THR A 89 -16.90 20.16 -10.69
N VAL A 90 -18.02 19.80 -10.06
CA VAL A 90 -19.02 18.91 -10.67
C VAL A 90 -19.67 19.54 -11.90
N ASN A 91 -19.95 20.85 -11.87
CA ASN A 91 -20.46 21.58 -13.04
C ASN A 91 -19.45 21.65 -14.17
N GLU A 92 -18.15 21.68 -13.88
CA GLU A 92 -17.09 21.69 -14.90
C GLU A 92 -16.86 20.31 -15.54
N MET A 93 -17.18 19.23 -14.83
CA MET A 93 -17.03 17.83 -15.25
C MET A 93 -18.09 17.37 -16.27
N VAL A 94 -18.44 18.19 -17.26
CA VAL A 94 -19.50 17.90 -18.24
C VAL A 94 -19.04 16.95 -19.35
N ASP A 95 -17.73 16.83 -19.58
CA ASP A 95 -17.18 16.09 -20.71
C ASP A 95 -16.49 14.77 -20.30
N LEU A 96 -16.40 13.87 -21.28
CA LEU A 96 -15.73 12.58 -21.13
C LEU A 96 -14.22 12.73 -20.90
N GLU A 97 -13.63 13.85 -21.34
CA GLU A 97 -12.21 14.15 -21.22
C GLU A 97 -11.83 14.47 -19.77
N SER A 98 -12.66 15.22 -19.04
CA SER A 98 -12.46 15.51 -17.62
C SER A 98 -12.44 14.23 -16.77
N VAL A 99 -13.36 13.30 -17.03
CA VAL A 99 -13.39 12.01 -16.31
C VAL A 99 -12.20 11.11 -16.71
N GLN A 100 -11.75 11.18 -17.96
CA GLN A 100 -10.58 10.45 -18.42
C GLN A 100 -9.31 10.90 -17.70
N LYS A 101 -9.14 12.22 -17.51
CA LYS A 101 -8.03 12.79 -16.75
C LYS A 101 -7.98 12.27 -15.30
N LEU A 102 -9.13 12.10 -14.66
CA LEU A 102 -9.20 11.52 -13.30
C LEU A 102 -8.76 10.05 -13.27
N LEU A 103 -9.00 9.31 -14.35
CA LEU A 103 -8.52 7.92 -14.48
C LEU A 103 -7.01 7.88 -14.65
N GLU A 104 -6.44 8.79 -15.43
CA GLU A 104 -4.98 8.93 -15.57
C GLU A 104 -4.32 9.26 -14.23
N LEU A 105 -4.85 10.23 -13.47
CA LEU A 105 -4.39 10.52 -12.11
C LEU A 105 -4.50 9.31 -11.17
N THR A 106 -5.55 8.50 -11.34
CA THR A 106 -5.71 7.25 -10.58
C THR A 106 -4.62 6.23 -10.92
N GLU A 107 -4.19 6.15 -12.17
CA GLU A 107 -3.10 5.27 -12.60
C GLU A 107 -1.76 5.77 -12.07
N GLU A 108 -1.49 7.07 -12.18
CA GLU A 108 -0.29 7.71 -11.62
C GLU A 108 -0.18 7.49 -10.10
N GLU A 109 -1.26 7.72 -9.36
CA GLU A 109 -1.34 7.48 -7.91
C GLU A 109 -1.01 6.02 -7.54
N LYS A 110 -1.51 5.06 -8.33
CA LYS A 110 -1.18 3.64 -8.14
C LYS A 110 0.28 3.34 -8.46
N MET A 111 0.84 3.95 -9.50
CA MET A 111 2.25 3.76 -9.86
C MET A 111 3.18 4.33 -8.79
N LEU A 112 2.90 5.53 -8.28
CA LEU A 112 3.63 6.15 -7.18
C LEU A 112 3.59 5.28 -5.92
N LYS A 113 2.40 4.81 -5.51
CA LYS A 113 2.27 3.89 -4.36
C LYS A 113 3.02 2.58 -4.55
N LYS A 114 3.11 2.08 -5.79
CA LYS A 114 3.87 0.87 -6.11
C LYS A 114 5.38 1.14 -6.05
N GLN A 115 5.83 2.31 -6.48
CA GLN A 115 7.23 2.73 -6.38
C GLN A 115 7.63 2.95 -4.92
N GLU A 116 6.85 3.69 -4.14
CA GLU A 116 7.06 3.89 -2.70
C GLU A 116 7.18 2.56 -1.96
N LYS A 117 6.27 1.60 -2.21
CA LYS A 117 6.35 0.26 -1.61
C LYS A 117 7.59 -0.54 -2.03
N LYS A 118 8.12 -0.28 -3.23
CA LYS A 118 9.33 -0.94 -3.71
C LYS A 118 10.57 -0.30 -3.08
N GLU A 119 10.56 1.00 -2.85
CA GLU A 119 11.60 1.71 -2.11
C GLU A 119 11.60 1.31 -0.63
N ASP A 120 10.42 1.15 -0.04
CA ASP A 120 10.21 0.59 1.30
C ASP A 120 10.36 -0.95 1.36
N SER A 121 10.79 -1.59 0.27
CA SER A 121 11.01 -3.03 0.28
C SER A 121 12.09 -3.38 1.30
N PRO A 122 11.90 -4.48 2.03
CA PRO A 122 12.79 -4.81 3.12
C PRO A 122 14.20 -5.06 2.65
N GLU A 123 15.14 -4.29 3.20
CA GLU A 123 16.55 -4.52 2.96
C GLU A 123 17.10 -5.45 4.04
N MET A 124 17.79 -6.50 3.62
CA MET A 124 18.53 -7.35 4.54
C MET A 124 19.85 -6.68 4.90
N TRP A 125 20.09 -6.47 6.19
CA TRP A 125 21.33 -5.87 6.69
C TRP A 125 21.92 -6.70 7.82
N GLU A 126 23.25 -6.71 7.87
CA GLU A 126 23.97 -7.01 9.09
C GLU A 126 24.13 -5.71 9.88
N CYS A 127 23.64 -5.69 11.12
CA CYS A 127 23.66 -4.53 12.00
C CYS A 127 24.27 -4.89 13.36
N ALA A 128 24.94 -3.92 13.98
CA ALA A 128 25.31 -3.99 15.40
C ALA A 128 24.36 -3.12 16.23
N TYR A 129 24.01 -3.60 17.42
CA TYR A 129 23.15 -2.90 18.36
C TYR A 129 23.51 -3.23 19.80
N LEU A 130 23.14 -2.33 20.73
CA LEU A 130 23.33 -2.55 22.15
C LEU A 130 22.15 -3.30 22.78
N VAL A 131 22.47 -4.31 23.58
CA VAL A 131 21.55 -4.93 24.52
C VAL A 131 21.94 -4.48 25.92
N TRP A 132 20.99 -3.82 26.59
CA TRP A 132 21.15 -3.35 27.96
C TRP A 132 20.68 -4.43 28.93
N GLY A 133 21.57 -4.83 29.83
CA GLY A 133 21.29 -5.70 30.96
C GLY A 133 21.84 -5.12 32.25
N GLY A 134 22.01 -5.97 33.26
CA GLY A 134 22.43 -5.55 34.60
C GLY A 134 21.27 -5.02 35.44
N THR A 135 21.60 -4.32 36.53
CA THR A 135 20.60 -3.72 37.42
C THR A 135 20.43 -2.25 37.08
N ARG A 136 19.34 -1.63 37.54
CA ARG A 136 19.12 -0.18 37.38
C ARG A 136 20.28 0.68 37.90
N ALA A 137 20.97 0.20 38.94
CA ALA A 137 22.14 0.87 39.52
C ALA A 137 23.42 0.64 38.70
N HIS A 138 23.54 -0.50 38.03
CA HIS A 138 24.72 -0.89 37.25
C HIS A 138 24.30 -1.43 35.88
N PRO A 139 23.83 -0.54 34.98
CA PRO A 139 23.47 -0.93 33.63
C PRO A 139 24.72 -1.38 32.88
N LYS A 140 24.58 -2.50 32.16
CA LYS A 140 25.63 -3.03 31.29
C LYS A 140 25.13 -3.02 29.85
N ALA A 141 25.86 -2.32 28.99
CA ALA A 141 25.62 -2.36 27.55
C ALA A 141 26.54 -3.40 26.92
N THR A 142 25.96 -4.33 26.17
CA THR A 142 26.71 -5.33 25.39
C THR A 142 26.37 -5.17 23.92
N GLU A 143 27.38 -4.99 23.08
CA GLU A 143 27.20 -4.96 21.62
C GLU A 143 26.93 -6.37 21.10
N GLN A 144 25.90 -6.50 20.26
CA GLN A 144 25.57 -7.72 19.54
C GLN A 144 25.39 -7.40 18.07
N THR A 145 25.66 -8.37 17.21
CA THR A 145 25.43 -8.29 15.77
C THR A 145 24.35 -9.28 15.36
N ALA A 146 23.52 -8.89 14.39
CA ALA A 146 22.55 -9.80 13.79
C ALA A 146 22.32 -9.43 12.33
N ILE A 147 21.92 -10.43 11.55
CA ILE A 147 21.38 -10.25 10.20
C ILE A 147 19.86 -10.22 10.31
N GLY A 148 19.26 -9.20 9.73
CA GLY A 148 17.82 -9.00 9.84
C GLY A 148 17.30 -8.03 8.81
N GLU A 149 16.01 -7.76 8.94
CA GLU A 149 15.25 -7.01 7.95
C GLU A 149 15.08 -5.56 8.42
N VAL A 150 15.42 -4.60 7.57
CA VAL A 150 15.22 -3.17 7.85
C VAL A 150 13.99 -2.70 7.10
N ARG A 151 12.98 -2.20 7.83
CA ARG A 151 11.77 -1.59 7.27
C ARG A 151 11.49 -0.27 7.98
N GLY A 152 11.58 0.84 7.23
CA GLY A 152 11.47 2.18 7.79
C GLY A 152 12.49 2.42 8.91
N ASN A 153 12.01 2.83 10.10
CA ASN A 153 12.88 3.15 11.25
C ASN A 153 13.23 1.95 12.15
N TRP A 154 12.96 0.72 11.70
CA TRP A 154 13.09 -0.48 12.54
C TRP A 154 13.93 -1.57 11.85
N PHE A 155 14.81 -2.19 12.64
CA PHE A 155 15.53 -3.42 12.32
C PHE A 155 14.86 -4.60 13.04
N TYR A 156 14.42 -5.59 12.29
CA TYR A 156 13.73 -6.78 12.77
C TYR A 156 14.71 -7.94 12.91
N LEU A 157 14.75 -8.53 14.10
CA LEU A 157 15.64 -9.63 14.44
C LEU A 157 15.04 -10.97 14.01
N PRO A 158 15.86 -11.95 13.58
CA PRO A 158 15.39 -13.27 13.15
C PRO A 158 14.73 -14.07 14.28
N GLU A 159 15.19 -13.88 15.52
CA GLU A 159 14.65 -14.52 16.72
C GLU A 159 13.39 -13.81 17.28
N GLY A 160 12.94 -12.75 16.61
CA GLY A 160 11.81 -11.94 17.02
C GLY A 160 12.20 -10.67 17.78
N GLY A 161 11.31 -9.67 17.74
CA GLY A 161 11.55 -8.34 18.27
C GLY A 161 12.14 -7.37 17.25
N LYS A 162 12.27 -6.10 17.66
CA LYS A 162 12.76 -5.02 16.80
C LYS A 162 13.66 -4.04 17.55
N LYS A 163 14.61 -3.44 16.84
CA LYS A 163 15.48 -2.37 17.33
C LYS A 163 15.26 -1.12 16.48
N SER A 164 15.24 0.04 17.12
CA SER A 164 15.18 1.31 16.40
C SER A 164 16.54 1.56 15.76
N ILE A 165 16.56 1.86 14.46
CA ILE A 165 17.81 2.21 13.75
C ILE A 165 18.37 3.58 14.20
N LYS A 166 17.56 4.38 14.89
CA LYS A 166 17.92 5.69 15.46
C LYS A 166 18.43 5.59 16.90
N ALA A 167 18.52 4.39 17.47
CA ALA A 167 18.99 4.21 18.84
C ALA A 167 20.50 4.51 18.94
N ASN A 168 20.91 5.12 20.06
CA ASN A 168 22.32 5.30 20.37
C ASN A 168 22.99 3.92 20.50
N GLY A 169 24.04 3.68 19.70
CA GLY A 169 24.73 2.40 19.63
C GLY A 169 24.18 1.42 18.58
N PHE A 170 23.26 1.86 17.71
CA PHE A 170 22.90 1.13 16.49
C PHE A 170 23.78 1.56 15.32
N ARG A 171 24.33 0.60 14.57
CA ARG A 171 25.10 0.88 13.35
C ARG A 171 24.89 -0.19 12.29
N PHE A 172 24.81 0.23 11.03
CA PHE A 172 24.84 -0.66 9.89
C PHE A 172 26.27 -1.17 9.67
N ILE A 173 26.42 -2.48 9.49
CA ILE A 173 27.72 -3.10 9.15
C ILE A 173 27.81 -3.27 7.64
N ARG A 174 26.88 -4.04 7.04
CA ARG A 174 26.83 -4.24 5.58
C ARG A 174 25.42 -4.60 5.11
N GLN A 175 25.11 -4.16 3.90
CA GLN A 175 23.88 -4.55 3.21
C GLN A 175 24.07 -5.93 2.59
N ILE A 176 23.11 -6.83 2.82
CA ILE A 176 23.04 -8.13 2.17
C ILE A 176 22.14 -7.97 0.96
N LYS A 177 22.76 -7.68 -0.18
CA LYS A 177 22.07 -7.79 -1.47
C LYS A 177 22.03 -9.28 -1.80
N GLU A 178 20.84 -9.86 -1.91
CA GLU A 178 20.74 -11.17 -2.56
C GLU A 178 21.33 -11.02 -3.97
N GLU A 179 22.44 -11.73 -4.24
CA GLU A 179 22.82 -11.96 -5.63
C GLU A 179 21.64 -12.68 -6.29
N PRO A 180 21.17 -12.24 -7.47
CA PRO A 180 20.08 -12.94 -8.13
C PRO A 180 20.53 -14.37 -8.34
N THR A 181 19.92 -15.30 -7.61
CA THR A 181 20.09 -16.74 -7.86
C THR A 181 19.68 -16.97 -9.30
N VAL A 182 20.66 -17.07 -10.19
CA VAL A 182 20.47 -17.65 -11.51
C VAL A 182 19.98 -19.05 -11.23
N GLN A 183 18.67 -19.27 -11.34
CA GLN A 183 18.11 -20.60 -11.24
C GLN A 183 18.80 -21.43 -12.33
N ALA A 184 19.75 -22.27 -11.93
CA ALA A 184 20.32 -23.27 -12.79
C ALA A 184 19.14 -24.12 -13.28
N GLN A 185 18.76 -23.94 -14.54
CA GLN A 185 17.72 -24.76 -15.13
C GLN A 185 18.17 -26.23 -14.98
N PRO A 186 17.31 -27.13 -14.48
CA PRO A 186 17.65 -28.53 -14.45
C PRO A 186 17.94 -28.98 -15.88
N ILE A 187 19.14 -29.48 -16.11
CA ILE A 187 19.51 -30.20 -17.33
C ILE A 187 18.47 -31.30 -17.46
N LYS A 188 17.58 -31.20 -18.45
CA LYS A 188 16.62 -32.26 -18.77
C LYS A 188 17.44 -33.51 -19.11
N GLU A 189 17.42 -34.46 -18.19
CA GLU A 189 17.99 -35.78 -18.39
C GLU A 189 17.32 -36.39 -19.62
N GLN A 190 18.08 -36.53 -20.70
CA GLN A 190 17.60 -37.18 -21.92
C GLN A 190 17.34 -38.64 -21.56
N THR A 191 16.07 -39.00 -21.37
CA THR A 191 15.63 -40.38 -21.29
C THR A 191 16.06 -41.10 -22.57
N LYS A 192 17.06 -41.96 -22.45
CA LYS A 192 17.52 -42.85 -23.51
C LYS A 192 16.34 -43.70 -23.97
N GLN A 193 16.04 -43.66 -25.27
CA GLN A 193 15.04 -44.54 -25.87
C GLN A 193 15.47 -46.01 -25.69
N PRO A 194 14.54 -46.93 -25.38
CA PRO A 194 14.88 -48.35 -25.32
C PRO A 194 15.24 -48.89 -26.70
N VAL A 195 16.40 -49.54 -26.77
CA VAL A 195 16.89 -50.25 -27.96
C VAL A 195 15.96 -51.41 -28.27
N ASN A 196 15.25 -51.32 -29.40
CA ASN A 196 14.47 -52.45 -29.94
C ASN A 196 15.42 -53.60 -30.29
N LYS A 197 15.34 -54.70 -29.52
CA LYS A 197 16.04 -55.95 -29.82
C LYS A 197 15.44 -56.59 -31.06
N VAL A 198 16.23 -56.61 -32.12
CA VAL A 198 16.00 -57.36 -33.37
C VAL A 198 16.02 -58.85 -33.07
N THR A 199 14.90 -59.56 -33.24
CA THR A 199 14.90 -61.02 -33.40
C THR A 199 14.84 -61.37 -34.89
N LYS A 200 16.00 -61.68 -35.48
CA LYS A 200 16.09 -62.29 -36.82
C LYS A 200 15.59 -63.73 -36.74
N ARG A 201 14.51 -64.03 -37.47
CA ARG A 201 13.97 -65.39 -37.66
C ARG A 201 14.88 -66.13 -38.64
N VAL A 202 15.74 -67.02 -38.13
CA VAL A 202 16.56 -67.93 -38.95
C VAL A 202 15.68 -69.11 -39.37
N LYS A 203 15.48 -69.32 -40.68
CA LYS A 203 14.86 -70.55 -41.21
C LYS A 203 15.91 -71.68 -41.23
N PRO A 204 15.63 -72.88 -40.70
CA PRO A 204 16.52 -74.01 -40.87
C PRO A 204 16.44 -74.58 -42.30
N ARG A 205 17.61 -74.83 -42.90
CA ARG A 205 17.76 -75.62 -44.14
C ARG A 205 17.60 -77.10 -43.79
N GLY A 206 16.61 -77.77 -44.40
CA GLY A 206 16.51 -79.23 -44.45
C GLY A 206 17.39 -79.82 -45.56
N PRO A 207 17.75 -81.12 -45.48
CA PRO A 207 18.86 -81.69 -46.23
C PRO A 207 18.49 -82.08 -47.67
N LYS A 208 19.53 -82.13 -48.50
CA LYS A 208 19.52 -82.65 -49.88
C LYS A 208 19.27 -84.15 -49.89
N LEU A 209 18.35 -84.61 -50.73
CA LEU A 209 18.37 -85.85 -51.50
C LEU A 209 17.70 -85.58 -52.85
#